data_AF-A0A453R4U2-F1
#
_entry.id   AF-A0A453R4U2-F1
#
_cell.length_a   1.000
_cell.length_b   1.000
_cell.length_c   1.000
_cell.angle_alpha   90.00
_cell.angle_beta   90.00
_cell.angle_gamma   90.00
#
_symmetry.space_group_name_H-M   'P 1'
#
loop_
_entity.id
_entity.type
_entity.pdbx_description
1 polymer ?
#
loop_
_entity_poly.entity_id
_entity_poly.type
_entity_poly.pdbx_seq_one_letter_code
_entity_poly.pdbx_strand_id
1 'polypeptide(L)'
;MAGAIAYEEQRRRQVEENKRKLEELKLHHLSAAVREAATPKPSPTKSLKRKRVPREAGEDTPIRRSGRVASLPEQPKYRFEDVFHVLEKKIRR
;
A
#
# COMPACT_ATOMS: atom_id res chain seq x y z
N MET A 1 -3.81 38.92 -27.85
CA MET A 1 -3.91 38.55 -26.42
C MET A 1 -5.32 38.68 -25.81
N ALA A 2 -6.34 39.23 -26.51
CA ALA A 2 -7.69 39.39 -25.92
C ALA A 2 -8.52 38.09 -25.84
N GLY A 3 -8.34 37.15 -26.80
CA GLY A 3 -9.10 35.89 -26.83
C GLY A 3 -8.74 34.89 -25.72
N ALA A 4 -7.49 34.91 -25.25
CA ALA A 4 -7.04 34.04 -24.16
C ALA A 4 -7.69 34.44 -22.82
N ILE A 5 -7.90 35.73 -22.59
CA ILE A 5 -8.51 36.26 -21.36
C ILE A 5 -10.00 35.89 -21.30
N ALA A 6 -10.71 36.00 -22.43
CA ALA A 6 -12.13 35.62 -22.52
C ALA A 6 -12.37 34.12 -22.26
N TYR A 7 -11.51 33.25 -22.80
CA TYR A 7 -11.59 31.81 -22.56
C TYR A 7 -11.34 31.45 -21.09
N GLU A 8 -10.32 32.05 -20.46
CA GLU A 8 -10.01 31.81 -19.05
C GLU A 8 -11.15 32.26 -18.12
N GLU A 9 -11.83 33.37 -18.42
CA GLU A 9 -13.01 33.79 -17.66
C GLU A 9 -14.18 32.82 -17.81
N GLN A 10 -14.48 32.37 -19.03
CA GLN A 10 -15.53 31.40 -19.27
C GLN A 10 -15.24 30.07 -18.55
N ARG A 11 -13.98 29.60 -18.61
CA ARG A 11 -13.53 28.40 -17.90
C ARG A 11 -13.75 28.50 -16.40
N ARG A 12 -13.43 29.66 -15.79
CA ARG A 12 -13.66 29.90 -14.36
C ARG A 12 -15.15 29.82 -14.00
N ARG A 13 -16.02 30.47 -14.79
CA ARG A 13 -17.47 30.43 -14.59
C ARG A 13 -18.01 28.99 -14.65
N GLN A 14 -17.60 28.21 -15.64
CA GLN A 14 -18.01 26.80 -15.75
C GLN A 14 -17.54 25.96 -14.54
N VAL A 15 -16.32 26.18 -14.06
CA VAL A 15 -15.81 25.49 -12.86
C VAL A 15 -16.63 25.84 -11.62
N GLU A 16 -17.00 27.12 -11.45
CA GLU A 16 -17.83 27.56 -10.33
C GLU A 16 -19.25 27.00 -10.40
N GLU A 17 -19.88 26.99 -11.57
CA GLU A 17 -21.19 26.37 -11.78
C GLU A 17 -21.15 24.86 -11.48
N ASN A 18 -20.10 24.17 -11.94
CA ASN A 18 -19.92 22.75 -11.65
C ASN A 18 -19.75 22.49 -10.15
N LYS A 19 -19.00 23.34 -9.43
CA LYS A 19 -18.89 23.26 -7.96
C LYS A 19 -20.24 23.42 -7.29
N ARG A 20 -21.03 24.44 -7.69
CA ARG A 20 -22.39 24.65 -7.13
C ARG A 20 -23.31 23.46 -7.37
N LYS A 21 -23.29 22.88 -8.58
CA LYS A 21 -24.09 21.67 -8.89
C LYS A 21 -23.68 20.46 -8.04
N LEU A 22 -22.38 20.27 -7.81
CA LEU A 22 -21.87 19.20 -6.93
C LEU A 22 -22.30 19.39 -5.46
N GLU A 23 -22.34 20.63 -4.98
CA GLU A 23 -22.82 20.99 -3.65
C GLU A 23 -24.34 20.81 -3.51
N GLU A 24 -25.12 21.25 -4.51
CA GLU A 24 -26.58 21.08 -4.55
C GLU A 24 -26.99 19.61 -4.50
N LEU A 25 -26.30 18.76 -5.28
CA LEU A 25 -26.47 17.31 -5.26
C LEU A 25 -25.83 16.63 -4.03
N LYS A 26 -25.17 17.40 -3.14
CA LYS A 26 -24.49 16.93 -1.93
C LYS A 26 -23.52 15.76 -2.19
N LEU A 27 -22.92 15.73 -3.38
CA LEU A 27 -22.13 14.59 -3.85
C LEU A 27 -20.88 14.36 -3.00
N HIS A 28 -20.31 15.42 -2.43
CA HIS A 28 -19.18 15.35 -1.50
C HIS A 28 -19.54 14.54 -0.24
N HIS A 29 -20.73 14.76 0.34
CA HIS A 29 -21.18 14.05 1.52
C HIS A 29 -21.53 12.59 1.20
N LEU A 30 -22.23 12.35 0.09
CA LEU A 30 -22.59 11.00 -0.33
C LEU A 30 -21.36 10.16 -0.65
N SER A 31 -20.38 10.71 -1.38
CA SER A 31 -19.14 10.00 -1.68
C SER A 31 -18.30 9.71 -0.43
N ALA A 32 -18.27 10.63 0.54
CA ALA A 32 -17.64 10.38 1.84
C ALA A 32 -18.37 9.25 2.59
N ALA A 33 -19.70 9.29 2.68
CA ALA A 33 -20.50 8.26 3.35
C ALA A 33 -20.33 6.88 2.70
N VAL A 34 -20.28 6.80 1.36
CA VAL A 34 -20.02 5.54 0.64
C VAL A 34 -18.61 5.04 0.93
N ARG A 35 -17.60 5.91 0.95
CA ARG A 35 -16.23 5.53 1.31
C ARG A 35 -16.16 5.01 2.74
N GLU A 36 -16.78 5.71 3.69
CA GLU A 36 -16.83 5.28 5.10
C GLU A 36 -17.57 3.95 5.27
N ALA A 37 -18.67 3.75 4.54
CA ALA A 37 -19.42 2.50 4.56
C ALA A 37 -18.63 1.34 3.92
N ALA A 38 -17.86 1.62 2.86
CA ALA A 38 -17.01 0.64 2.19
C ALA A 38 -15.73 0.33 2.98
N THR A 39 -15.24 1.26 3.79
CA THR A 39 -14.11 1.00 4.69
C THR A 39 -14.59 0.27 5.94
N PRO A 40 -14.16 -0.98 6.19
CA PRO A 40 -14.48 -1.64 7.44
C PRO A 40 -13.83 -0.84 8.57
N LYS A 41 -14.66 -0.22 9.43
CA LYS A 41 -14.19 0.42 10.67
C LYS A 41 -13.31 -0.60 11.39
N PRO A 42 -12.05 -0.28 11.72
CA PRO A 42 -11.22 -1.21 12.47
C PRO A 42 -11.96 -1.51 13.77
N SER A 43 -12.31 -2.78 13.98
CA SER A 43 -12.94 -3.21 15.21
C SER A 43 -12.09 -2.71 16.40
N PRO A 44 -12.68 -2.18 17.48
CA PRO A 44 -11.92 -1.66 18.62
C PRO A 44 -10.98 -2.70 19.25
N THR A 45 -11.23 -3.98 19.00
CA THR A 45 -10.41 -5.13 19.42
C THR A 45 -9.28 -5.50 18.46
N LYS A 46 -9.21 -4.93 17.25
CA LYS A 46 -8.04 -5.13 16.35
C LYS A 46 -6.94 -4.19 16.81
N SER A 47 -6.25 -4.61 17.85
CA SER A 47 -4.98 -4.04 18.23
C SER A 47 -4.09 -3.97 16.99
N LEU A 48 -3.68 -2.75 16.67
CA LEU A 48 -2.67 -2.40 15.66
C LEU A 48 -1.30 -2.92 16.12
N LYS A 49 -1.17 -4.20 16.47
CA LYS A 49 0.06 -4.82 16.94
C LYS A 49 0.05 -6.31 16.60
N ARG A 50 0.57 -6.63 15.43
CA ARG A 50 1.62 -7.66 15.41
C ARG A 50 2.91 -6.96 15.08
N LYS A 51 3.50 -6.28 16.08
CA LYS A 51 4.96 -6.22 16.08
C LYS A 51 5.38 -7.68 16.11
N ARG A 52 6.01 -8.17 15.03
CA ARG A 52 6.79 -9.40 15.14
C ARG A 52 7.75 -9.14 16.29
N VAL A 53 7.61 -9.90 17.38
CA VAL A 53 8.64 -9.92 18.41
C VAL A 53 9.94 -10.20 17.67
N PRO A 54 10.98 -9.36 17.77
CA PRO A 54 12.30 -9.74 17.30
C PRO A 54 12.63 -11.03 18.05
N ARG A 55 12.66 -12.15 17.33
CA ARG A 55 13.13 -13.41 17.90
C ARG A 55 14.52 -13.10 18.43
N GLU A 56 14.75 -13.31 19.72
CA GLU A 56 16.08 -13.14 20.27
C GLU A 56 17.03 -13.98 19.41
N ALA A 57 18.04 -13.30 18.86
CA ALA A 57 19.05 -13.92 18.04
C ALA A 57 19.85 -14.88 18.93
N GLY A 58 19.40 -16.13 19.03
CA GLY A 58 20.00 -17.12 19.91
C GLY A 58 19.18 -18.37 20.18
N GLU A 59 17.88 -18.39 19.93
CA GLU A 59 17.14 -19.66 19.97
C GLU A 59 17.22 -20.38 18.62
N ASP A 60 18.08 -21.41 18.57
CA ASP A 60 18.14 -22.46 17.55
C ASP A 60 16.87 -23.34 17.55
N THR A 61 15.69 -22.75 17.78
CA THR A 61 14.45 -23.49 17.63
C THR A 61 14.16 -23.64 16.13
N PRO A 62 14.13 -24.89 15.61
CA PRO A 62 13.96 -25.13 14.19
C PRO A 62 12.64 -24.52 13.73
N ILE A 63 12.66 -23.86 12.56
CA ILE A 63 11.46 -23.30 11.94
C ILE A 63 10.45 -24.44 11.80
N ARG A 64 9.32 -24.35 12.50
CA ARG A 64 8.25 -25.35 12.42
C ARG A 64 7.68 -25.37 11.01
N ARG A 65 8.13 -26.32 10.18
CA ARG A 65 7.61 -26.53 8.82
C ARG A 65 6.25 -27.21 8.90
N SER A 66 5.34 -26.81 8.02
CA SER A 66 4.07 -27.55 7.86
C SER A 66 4.36 -28.97 7.36
N GLY A 67 3.52 -29.94 7.72
CA GLY A 67 3.71 -31.34 7.30
C GLY A 67 3.81 -31.51 5.78
N ARG A 68 3.16 -30.63 5.00
CA ARG A 68 3.23 -30.59 3.54
C ARG A 68 4.61 -30.23 2.98
N VAL A 69 5.43 -29.50 3.75
CA VAL A 69 6.75 -28.99 3.34
C VAL A 69 7.88 -29.71 4.10
N ALA A 70 7.55 -30.47 5.15
CA ALA A 70 8.53 -31.20 5.95
C ALA A 70 9.16 -32.38 5.18
N SER A 71 8.44 -33.00 4.25
CA SER A 71 8.92 -34.11 3.42
C SER A 71 9.61 -33.66 2.13
N LEU A 72 9.60 -32.36 1.82
CA LEU A 72 10.25 -31.83 0.63
C LEU A 72 11.74 -31.56 0.91
N PRO A 73 12.62 -31.74 -0.10
CA PRO A 73 14.02 -31.36 0.02
C PRO A 73 14.15 -29.87 0.32
N GLU A 74 15.30 -29.48 0.86
CA GLU A 74 15.59 -28.07 1.15
C GLU A 74 15.44 -27.24 -0.12
N GLN A 75 14.55 -26.24 -0.06
CA GLN A 75 14.26 -25.39 -1.19
C GLN A 75 15.45 -24.45 -1.43
N PRO A 76 15.94 -24.33 -2.68
CA PRO A 76 17.01 -23.40 -3.00
C PRO A 76 16.61 -21.95 -2.69
N LYS A 77 17.58 -21.14 -2.26
CA LYS A 77 17.37 -19.72 -1.95
C LYS A 77 17.30 -18.91 -3.24
N TYR A 78 16.09 -18.52 -3.65
CA TYR A 78 15.85 -17.72 -4.85
C TYR A 78 15.88 -16.20 -4.60
N ARG A 79 16.27 -15.74 -3.41
CA ARG A 79 16.36 -14.30 -3.12
C ARG A 79 17.55 -13.69 -3.83
N PHE A 80 17.30 -12.60 -4.54
CA PHE A 80 18.26 -11.97 -5.44
C PHE A 80 19.43 -11.30 -4.68
N GLU A 81 19.24 -10.93 -3.41
CA GLU A 81 20.27 -10.27 -2.57
C GLU A 81 21.47 -11.17 -2.25
N ASP A 82 21.26 -12.49 -2.19
CA ASP A 82 22.30 -13.47 -1.84
C ASP A 82 23.24 -13.80 -3.03
N VAL A 83 22.79 -13.53 -4.26
CA VAL A 83 23.53 -13.83 -5.49
C VAL A 83 24.68 -12.83 -5.71
N PHE A 84 24.47 -11.55 -5.38
CA PHE A 84 25.50 -10.51 -5.55
C PHE A 84 26.66 -10.63 -4.55
N HIS A 85 26.41 -11.05 -3.32
CA HIS A 85 27.45 -11.23 -2.30
C HIS A 85 28.49 -12.31 -2.68
N VAL A 86 28.07 -13.30 -3.48
CA VAL A 86 28.97 -14.34 -4.02
C VAL A 86 29.79 -13.80 -5.20
N LEU A 87 29.19 -12.97 -6.05
CA LEU A 87 29.89 -12.31 -7.17
C LEU A 87 30.94 -11.30 -6.70
N GLU A 88 30.62 -10.46 -5.72
CA GLU A 88 31.58 -9.46 -5.19
C GLU A 88 32.81 -10.11 -4.56
N LYS A 89 32.64 -11.21 -3.82
CA LYS A 89 33.77 -11.96 -3.22
C LYS A 89 34.65 -12.63 -4.27
N LYS A 90 34.10 -12.97 -5.44
CA LYS A 90 34.85 -13.56 -6.56
C LYS A 90 35.68 -12.53 -7.32
N ILE A 91 35.23 -11.27 -7.37
CA ILE A 91 35.91 -10.17 -8.06
C ILE A 91 37.08 -9.60 -7.24
N ARG A 92 37.07 -9.77 -5.91
CA ARG A 92 38.10 -9.25 -4.99
C ARG A 92 39.23 -10.23 -4.67
N ARG A 93 39.36 -11.34 -5.40
CA ARG A 93 40.47 -12.31 -5.26
C ARG A 93 41.49 -12.15 -6.38
#